data_AF-A0A2M7VE27-F1
#
_entry.id   AF-A0A2M7VE27-F1
#
_cell.length_a   1.000
_cell.length_b   1.000
_cell.length_c   1.000
_cell.angle_alpha   90.00
_cell.angle_beta   90.00
_cell.angle_gamma   90.00
#
_symmetry.space_group_name_H-M   'P 1'
#
loop_
_entity.id
_entity.type
_entity.pdbx_description
1 polymer ?
#
loop_
_entity_poly.entity_id
_entity_poly.type
_entity_poly.pdbx_seq_one_letter_code
_entity_poly.pdbx_strand_id
1 'polypeptide(L)'
;MKKTLPALLLFCLFFSFVNPVFAQASVKKASASVEVSGTVGGLYLNVSGYISPYASIVLTSDGIFYRATVADKYGYFFISQILIKEGFSHFCLEAIDIKRIGESVTCFNFPPATGGINMKDLFLPPTLGLSRTEIGEGGTVIASGYSMPGAKVTIHLSNGKFLTTTADSTGYYEFKLENIKAGKYELYSTAEYNDKQSLEPTSRAKLTA
;
A
#
# COMPACT_ATOMS: atom_id res chain seq x y z
N MET A 1 -61.78 -40.65 -67.43
CA MET A 1 -61.63 -40.60 -68.90
C MET A 1 -60.47 -39.68 -69.25
N LYS A 2 -59.51 -40.20 -70.03
CA LYS A 2 -58.53 -39.50 -70.90
C LYS A 2 -57.53 -38.55 -70.20
N LYS A 3 -56.23 -38.91 -70.19
CA LYS A 3 -55.20 -38.64 -71.24
C LYS A 3 -54.98 -37.12 -71.38
N THR A 4 -53.79 -36.51 -71.30
CA THR A 4 -52.44 -36.91 -71.74
C THR A 4 -51.46 -35.77 -71.39
N LEU A 5 -50.21 -36.11 -71.06
CA LEU A 5 -48.97 -35.30 -71.18
C LEU A 5 -48.76 -34.95 -72.69
N PRO A 6 -48.00 -33.93 -73.16
CA PRO A 6 -46.64 -33.68 -72.64
C PRO A 6 -45.96 -32.30 -72.80
N ALA A 7 -44.74 -32.27 -72.25
CA ALA A 7 -43.53 -31.59 -72.73
C ALA A 7 -43.51 -30.06 -72.86
N LEU A 8 -42.76 -29.41 -71.96
CA LEU A 8 -41.62 -28.59 -72.38
C LEU A 8 -40.66 -28.38 -71.21
N LEU A 9 -39.45 -28.91 -71.36
CA LEU A 9 -38.29 -28.55 -70.55
C LEU A 9 -38.01 -27.05 -70.73
N LEU A 10 -38.03 -26.28 -69.64
CA LEU A 10 -37.33 -25.00 -69.60
C LEU A 10 -36.52 -24.89 -68.31
N PHE A 11 -35.22 -24.79 -68.51
CA PHE A 11 -34.14 -24.69 -67.54
C PHE A 11 -34.16 -23.30 -66.89
N CYS A 12 -34.79 -23.16 -65.71
CA CYS A 12 -34.77 -21.90 -64.94
C CYS A 12 -33.59 -21.89 -63.97
N LEU A 13 -32.51 -21.22 -64.38
CA LEU A 13 -31.39 -20.80 -63.54
C LEU A 13 -31.90 -20.04 -62.30
N PHE A 14 -31.68 -20.61 -61.12
CA PHE A 14 -31.79 -19.89 -59.84
C PHE A 14 -30.61 -18.92 -59.72
N PHE A 15 -30.76 -17.72 -60.28
CA PHE A 15 -29.87 -16.59 -59.99
C PHE A 15 -30.33 -15.95 -58.68
N SER A 16 -29.66 -16.32 -57.59
CA SER A 16 -29.81 -15.69 -56.29
C SER A 16 -29.43 -14.21 -56.39
N PHE A 17 -30.42 -13.32 -56.42
CA PHE A 17 -30.21 -11.90 -56.23
C PHE A 17 -29.76 -11.67 -54.77
N VAL A 18 -28.46 -11.68 -54.54
CA VAL A 18 -27.86 -11.06 -53.35
C VAL A 18 -27.95 -9.55 -53.53
N ASN A 19 -28.96 -8.93 -52.92
CA ASN A 19 -28.99 -7.48 -52.77
C ASN A 19 -27.85 -7.08 -51.81
N PRO A 20 -26.90 -6.21 -52.20
CA PRO A 20 -25.97 -5.64 -51.24
C PRO A 20 -26.76 -4.68 -50.35
N VAL A 21 -27.08 -5.12 -49.13
CA VAL A 21 -27.55 -4.22 -48.08
C VAL A 21 -26.35 -3.38 -47.65
N PHE A 22 -26.22 -2.19 -48.21
CA PHE A 22 -25.32 -1.18 -47.68
C PHE A 22 -25.91 -0.68 -46.36
N ALA A 23 -25.51 -1.30 -45.25
CA ALA A 23 -25.71 -0.73 -43.93
C ALA A 23 -24.78 0.49 -43.79
N GLN A 24 -25.30 1.69 -44.06
CA GLN A 24 -24.65 2.91 -43.60
C GLN A 24 -24.82 2.99 -42.08
N ALA A 25 -23.82 2.50 -41.35
CA ALA A 25 -23.69 2.83 -39.94
C ALA A 25 -23.44 4.34 -39.84
N SER A 26 -24.46 5.11 -39.43
CA SER A 26 -24.23 6.49 -39.01
C SER A 26 -23.38 6.41 -37.74
N VAL A 27 -22.08 6.71 -37.86
CA VAL A 27 -21.26 6.96 -36.68
C VAL A 27 -21.77 8.26 -36.09
N LYS A 28 -22.72 8.18 -35.16
CA LYS A 28 -23.03 9.31 -34.28
C LYS A 28 -21.75 9.57 -33.51
N LYS A 29 -20.97 10.56 -33.94
CA LYS A 29 -19.83 11.08 -33.21
C LYS A 29 -20.41 11.73 -31.95
N ALA A 30 -20.59 10.94 -30.90
CA ALA A 30 -20.95 11.45 -29.60
C ALA A 30 -19.76 12.29 -29.12
N SER A 31 -19.84 13.60 -29.30
CA SER A 31 -18.96 14.53 -28.60
C SER A 31 -19.47 14.62 -27.15
N ALA A 32 -19.14 13.59 -26.36
CA ALA A 32 -19.30 13.69 -24.92
C ALA A 32 -18.39 14.84 -24.47
N SER A 33 -18.97 15.96 -24.07
CA SER A 33 -18.22 17.04 -23.42
C SER A 33 -17.76 16.51 -22.06
N VAL A 34 -16.45 16.33 -21.90
CA VAL A 34 -15.85 16.04 -20.61
C VAL A 34 -15.66 17.36 -19.89
N GLU A 35 -16.40 17.58 -18.82
CA GLU A 35 -16.15 18.72 -17.93
C GLU A 35 -14.90 18.39 -17.10
N VAL A 36 -13.78 19.01 -17.45
CA VAL A 36 -12.55 18.94 -16.66
C VAL A 36 -12.54 20.16 -15.76
N SER A 37 -12.96 19.98 -14.51
CA SER A 37 -12.81 21.00 -13.47
C SER A 37 -11.58 20.71 -12.62
N GLY A 38 -10.89 21.77 -12.18
CA GLY A 38 -9.76 21.69 -11.27
C GLY A 38 -9.83 22.85 -10.30
N THR A 39 -9.78 22.56 -9.01
CA THR A 39 -9.70 23.61 -7.97
C THR A 39 -8.29 24.17 -7.99
N VAL A 40 -8.15 25.49 -8.22
CA VAL A 40 -6.88 26.21 -8.16
C VAL A 40 -6.83 26.96 -6.84
N GLY A 41 -5.78 26.69 -6.05
CA GLY A 41 -5.67 27.17 -4.66
C GLY A 41 -6.10 26.10 -3.66
N GLY A 42 -5.32 25.94 -2.59
CA GLY A 42 -5.54 24.93 -1.57
C GLY A 42 -4.33 24.74 -0.66
N LEU A 43 -4.55 24.22 0.54
CA LEU A 43 -3.48 23.81 1.43
C LEU A 43 -3.00 22.42 1.01
N TYR A 44 -1.69 22.22 0.92
CA TYR A 44 -1.13 20.93 0.50
C TYR A 44 -0.27 20.32 1.58
N LEU A 45 -0.43 19.01 1.79
CA LEU A 45 0.47 18.17 2.54
C LEU A 45 1.49 17.53 1.59
N ASN A 46 2.77 17.64 1.95
CA ASN A 46 3.90 16.97 1.30
C ASN A 46 4.69 16.24 2.36
N VAL A 47 4.95 14.96 2.14
CA VAL A 47 5.66 14.08 3.05
C VAL A 47 6.74 13.33 2.28
N SER A 48 7.96 13.27 2.82
CA SER A 48 9.05 12.50 2.25
C SER A 48 9.96 11.94 3.34
N GLY A 49 10.63 10.84 3.02
CA GLY A 49 11.44 10.14 3.99
C GLY A 49 12.03 8.84 3.46
N TYR A 50 12.49 8.03 4.39
CA TYR A 50 13.13 6.74 4.16
C TYR A 50 12.49 5.66 5.04
N ILE A 51 12.44 4.45 4.52
CA ILE A 51 12.02 3.21 5.17
C ILE A 51 12.74 2.04 4.47
N SER A 52 12.46 0.79 4.81
CA SER A 52 12.97 -0.37 4.06
C SER A 52 12.70 -0.27 2.54
N PRO A 53 13.67 -0.70 1.70
CA PRO A 53 13.50 -0.71 0.25
C PRO A 53 12.22 -1.40 -0.20
N TYR A 54 11.51 -0.78 -1.15
CA TYR A 54 10.27 -1.31 -1.74
C TYR A 54 9.09 -1.51 -0.76
N ALA A 55 9.14 -0.96 0.45
CA ALA A 55 7.98 -0.95 1.32
C ALA A 55 6.82 -0.16 0.68
N SER A 56 5.60 -0.63 0.89
CA SER A 56 4.38 0.10 0.53
C SER A 56 4.01 1.02 1.68
N ILE A 57 3.69 2.28 1.39
CA ILE A 57 3.29 3.29 2.38
C ILE A 57 1.92 3.82 2.00
N VAL A 58 1.00 3.79 2.95
CA VAL A 58 -0.38 4.30 2.82
C VAL A 58 -0.55 5.47 3.78
N LEU A 59 -0.96 6.62 3.25
CA LEU A 59 -1.34 7.78 4.03
C LEU A 59 -2.84 7.74 4.32
N THR A 60 -3.18 7.71 5.59
CA THR A 60 -4.57 7.73 6.09
C THR A 60 -4.77 8.88 7.07
N SER A 61 -5.99 9.38 7.21
CA SER A 61 -6.39 10.29 8.29
C SER A 61 -7.84 9.99 8.65
N ASP A 62 -8.13 9.74 9.92
CA ASP A 62 -9.44 9.24 10.40
C ASP A 62 -9.94 7.98 9.68
N GLY A 63 -9.02 7.08 9.33
CA GLY A 63 -9.33 5.87 8.56
C GLY A 63 -9.68 6.12 7.08
N ILE A 64 -9.65 7.38 6.64
CA ILE A 64 -9.83 7.76 5.23
C ILE A 64 -8.50 7.63 4.52
N PHE A 65 -8.48 6.90 3.40
CA PHE A 65 -7.34 6.80 2.50
C PHE A 65 -7.14 8.11 1.70
N TYR A 66 -5.91 8.62 1.68
CA TYR A 66 -5.55 9.81 0.89
C TYR A 66 -4.64 9.46 -0.29
N ARG A 67 -3.56 8.72 -0.05
CA ARG A 67 -2.59 8.32 -1.08
C ARG A 67 -1.76 7.12 -0.63
N ALA A 68 -1.30 6.32 -1.60
CA ALA A 68 -0.25 5.35 -1.39
C ALA A 68 0.97 5.64 -2.27
N THR A 69 2.14 5.17 -1.84
CA THR A 69 3.37 5.15 -2.61
C THR A 69 4.19 3.90 -2.26
N VAL A 70 5.26 3.65 -3.01
CA VAL A 70 6.21 2.57 -2.74
C VAL A 70 7.58 3.20 -2.64
N ALA A 71 8.33 2.84 -1.60
CA ALA A 71 9.72 3.26 -1.45
C ALA A 71 10.57 2.72 -2.60
N ASP A 72 11.55 3.49 -3.04
CA ASP A 72 12.45 3.04 -4.09
C ASP A 72 13.46 1.98 -3.59
N LYS A 73 14.40 1.61 -4.45
CA LYS A 73 15.46 0.64 -4.14
C LYS A 73 16.42 1.10 -3.03
N TYR A 74 16.45 2.39 -2.72
CA TYR A 74 17.23 2.99 -1.64
C TYR A 74 16.38 3.27 -0.40
N GLY A 75 15.11 2.85 -0.40
CA GLY A 75 14.20 3.07 0.72
C GLY A 75 13.55 4.46 0.74
N TYR A 76 13.83 5.33 -0.24
CA TYR A 76 13.26 6.67 -0.27
C TYR A 76 11.82 6.66 -0.77
N PHE A 77 10.95 7.41 -0.10
CA PHE A 77 9.56 7.60 -0.51
C PHE A 77 9.18 9.09 -0.48
N PHE A 78 8.18 9.44 -1.30
CA PHE A 78 7.54 10.74 -1.24
C PHE A 78 6.05 10.63 -1.58
N ILE A 79 5.25 11.44 -0.90
CA ILE A 79 3.80 11.63 -1.07
C ILE A 79 3.59 13.14 -1.11
N SER A 80 3.31 13.70 -2.30
CA SER A 80 3.23 15.15 -2.49
C SER A 80 1.87 15.61 -3.02
N GLN A 81 1.59 16.90 -2.86
CA GLN A 81 0.37 17.55 -3.39
C GLN A 81 -0.92 16.88 -2.89
N ILE A 82 -0.96 16.48 -1.62
CA ILE A 82 -2.20 16.02 -1.00
C ILE A 82 -3.00 17.25 -0.60
N LEU A 83 -4.15 17.46 -1.24
CA LEU A 83 -5.03 18.57 -0.88
C LEU A 83 -5.62 18.33 0.52
N ILE A 84 -5.38 19.27 1.43
CA ILE A 84 -5.91 19.28 2.80
C ILE A 84 -6.75 20.54 3.01
N LYS A 85 -7.60 20.53 4.04
CA LYS A 85 -8.42 21.68 4.44
C LYS A 85 -7.80 22.40 5.63
N GLU A 86 -8.19 23.65 5.85
CA GLU A 86 -7.99 24.29 7.15
C GLU A 86 -8.59 23.41 8.25
N GLY A 87 -7.89 23.29 9.36
CA GLY A 87 -8.29 22.41 10.45
C GLY A 87 -7.66 21.01 10.42
N PHE A 88 -7.02 20.60 9.31
CA PHE A 88 -6.33 19.31 9.23
C PHE A 88 -5.25 19.22 10.33
N SER A 89 -5.30 18.19 11.17
CA SER A 89 -4.47 18.13 12.40
C SER A 89 -3.76 16.80 12.61
N HIS A 90 -4.08 15.78 11.81
CA HIS A 90 -3.49 14.46 11.99
C HIS A 90 -3.52 13.62 10.72
N PHE A 91 -2.56 12.71 10.62
CA PHE A 91 -2.56 11.63 9.65
C PHE A 91 -1.65 10.50 10.14
N CYS A 92 -1.81 9.31 9.57
CA CYS A 92 -0.96 8.17 9.80
C CYS A 92 -0.30 7.72 8.50
N LEU A 93 0.89 7.17 8.63
CA LEU A 93 1.59 6.43 7.58
C LEU A 93 1.64 4.96 8.00
N GLU A 94 0.98 4.12 7.21
CA GLU A 94 0.95 2.68 7.38
C GLU A 94 1.91 2.06 6.36
N ALA A 95 2.95 1.42 6.86
CA ALA A 95 3.99 0.80 6.07
C ALA A 95 3.91 -0.73 6.15
N ILE A 96 4.03 -1.39 5.00
CA ILE A 96 4.11 -2.85 4.87
C ILE A 96 5.35 -3.17 4.05
N ASP A 97 6.18 -4.10 4.54
CA ASP A 97 7.40 -4.48 3.83
C ASP A 97 7.14 -5.28 2.55
N ILE A 98 8.16 -5.38 1.70
CA ILE A 98 8.08 -6.06 0.40
C ILE A 98 7.67 -7.54 0.50
N LYS A 99 7.96 -8.20 1.63
CA LYS A 99 7.58 -9.60 1.84
C LYS A 99 6.26 -9.75 2.59
N ARG A 100 5.64 -8.65 3.02
CA ARG A 100 4.45 -8.61 3.88
C ARG A 100 4.63 -9.43 5.15
N ILE A 101 5.83 -9.40 5.73
CA ILE A 101 6.15 -10.10 6.98
C ILE A 101 5.72 -9.26 8.17
N GLY A 102 6.02 -7.96 8.13
CA GLY A 102 5.67 -7.02 9.17
C GLY A 102 5.00 -5.77 8.62
N GLU A 103 4.46 -5.01 9.57
CA GLU A 103 3.87 -3.70 9.34
C GLU A 103 4.40 -2.69 10.36
N SER A 104 4.26 -1.42 10.05
CA SER A 104 4.57 -0.32 10.96
C SER A 104 3.60 0.82 10.72
N VAL A 105 3.06 1.41 11.79
CA VAL A 105 2.17 2.56 11.67
C VAL A 105 2.77 3.71 12.45
N THR A 106 2.89 4.88 11.85
CA THR A 106 3.31 6.12 12.54
C THR A 106 2.28 7.20 12.31
N CYS A 107 1.67 7.69 13.39
CA CYS A 107 0.70 8.77 13.36
C CYS A 107 1.32 10.08 13.82
N PHE A 108 0.97 11.16 13.13
CA PHE A 108 1.39 12.52 13.40
C PHE A 108 0.18 13.31 13.88
N ASN A 109 0.35 14.03 14.99
CA ASN A 109 -0.62 14.99 15.49
C ASN A 109 0.07 16.36 15.58
N PHE A 110 -0.60 17.39 15.10
CA PHE A 110 -0.10 18.76 15.07
C PHE A 110 -1.26 19.75 15.21
N PRO A 111 -1.00 21.01 15.56
CA PRO A 111 -2.04 22.04 15.63
C PRO A 111 -2.81 22.14 14.31
N PRO A 112 -4.12 22.46 14.35
CA PRO A 112 -4.94 22.61 13.16
C PRO A 112 -4.27 23.45 12.07
N ALA A 113 -4.15 22.88 10.87
CA ALA A 113 -3.44 23.52 9.76
C ALA A 113 -4.11 24.83 9.36
N THR A 114 -3.34 25.90 9.34
CA THR A 114 -3.69 27.20 8.74
C THR A 114 -2.98 27.42 7.39
N GLY A 115 -2.09 26.50 7.02
CA GLY A 115 -1.23 26.58 5.84
C GLY A 115 -0.86 25.20 5.30
N GLY A 116 -0.12 25.17 4.19
CA GLY A 116 0.45 23.93 3.66
C GLY A 116 1.46 23.30 4.62
N ILE A 117 1.51 21.98 4.67
CA ILE A 117 2.39 21.21 5.54
C ILE A 117 3.46 20.53 4.69
N ASN A 118 4.71 20.64 5.12
CA ASN A 118 5.84 20.00 4.45
C ASN A 118 6.69 19.25 5.49
N MET A 119 6.71 17.93 5.39
CA MET A 119 7.47 17.04 6.25
C MET A 119 8.51 16.32 5.39
N LYS A 120 9.79 16.54 5.73
CA LYS A 120 10.91 15.96 5.00
C LYS A 120 11.76 15.12 5.91
N ASP A 121 12.54 14.25 5.29
CA ASP A 121 13.54 13.42 5.95
C ASP A 121 12.95 12.61 7.10
N LEU A 122 11.70 12.13 6.98
CA LEU A 122 11.14 11.19 7.94
C LEU A 122 11.92 9.88 7.84
N PHE A 123 12.39 9.33 8.96
CA PHE A 123 12.86 7.95 8.97
C PHE A 123 11.78 7.11 9.65
N LEU A 124 10.99 6.39 8.86
CA LEU A 124 9.92 5.58 9.40
C LEU A 124 10.47 4.38 10.19
N PRO A 125 9.77 3.94 11.24
CA PRO A 125 10.15 2.76 11.99
C PRO A 125 10.28 1.51 11.11
N PRO A 126 11.12 0.55 11.49
CA PRO A 126 11.12 -0.78 10.88
C PRO A 126 9.74 -1.42 10.95
N THR A 127 9.41 -2.25 9.97
CA THR A 127 8.22 -3.09 10.03
C THR A 127 8.44 -4.23 11.01
N LEU A 128 7.39 -4.66 11.71
CA LEU A 128 7.47 -5.75 12.68
C LEU A 128 6.32 -6.74 12.47
N GLY A 129 6.68 -8.01 12.38
CA GLY A 129 5.77 -9.15 12.37
C GLY A 129 6.21 -10.20 13.38
N LEU A 130 5.24 -10.96 13.89
CA LEU A 130 5.47 -12.09 14.79
C LEU A 130 5.08 -13.38 14.08
N SER A 131 5.89 -14.44 14.20
CA SER A 131 5.54 -15.75 13.67
C SER A 131 4.29 -16.35 14.33
N ARG A 132 4.02 -15.96 15.58
CA ARG A 132 2.82 -16.32 16.36
C ARG A 132 2.47 -15.17 17.30
N THR A 133 1.18 -14.96 17.54
CA THR A 133 0.69 -13.98 18.53
C THR A 133 0.39 -14.62 19.89
N GLU A 134 0.41 -15.96 19.95
CA GLU A 134 0.15 -16.75 21.16
C GLU A 134 1.15 -17.91 21.26
N ILE A 135 1.78 -18.04 22.42
CA ILE A 135 2.69 -19.13 22.78
C ILE A 135 2.34 -19.61 24.19
N GLY A 136 2.85 -20.78 24.60
CA GLY A 136 2.81 -21.18 26.01
C GLY A 136 4.00 -20.60 26.77
N GLU A 137 3.92 -20.62 28.11
CA GLU A 137 5.02 -20.21 28.98
C GLU A 137 6.32 -20.96 28.64
N GLY A 138 7.43 -20.21 28.60
CA GLY A 138 8.74 -20.74 28.19
C GLY A 138 8.86 -20.95 26.68
N GLY A 139 7.81 -20.65 25.92
CA GLY A 139 7.77 -20.78 24.47
C GLY A 139 8.73 -19.84 23.75
N THR A 140 8.83 -20.07 22.43
CA THR A 140 9.65 -19.28 21.52
C THR A 140 8.78 -18.66 20.44
N VAL A 141 9.03 -17.38 20.12
CA VAL A 141 8.45 -16.67 18.99
C VAL A 141 9.54 -15.98 18.19
N ILE A 142 9.34 -15.89 16.88
CA ILE A 142 10.23 -15.15 15.98
C ILE A 142 9.60 -13.79 15.71
N ALA A 143 10.35 -12.74 15.98
CA ALA A 143 9.98 -11.37 15.64
C ALA A 143 10.88 -10.89 14.49
N SER A 144 10.30 -10.52 13.35
CA SER A 144 11.05 -10.23 12.14
C SER A 144 10.41 -9.11 11.34
N GLY A 145 11.17 -8.53 10.41
CA GLY A 145 10.68 -7.48 9.52
C GLY A 145 11.80 -6.86 8.73
N TYR A 146 11.57 -5.63 8.23
CA TYR A 146 12.51 -4.93 7.38
C TYR A 146 12.80 -3.51 7.88
N SER A 147 14.06 -3.11 7.72
CA SER A 147 14.55 -1.74 7.91
C SER A 147 15.45 -1.32 6.73
N MET A 148 16.15 -0.19 6.87
CA MET A 148 17.23 0.18 5.96
C MET A 148 18.36 -0.86 6.04
N PRO A 149 18.95 -1.29 4.90
CA PRO A 149 20.09 -2.22 4.92
C PRO A 149 21.24 -1.71 5.80
N GLY A 150 21.72 -2.54 6.72
CA GLY A 150 22.78 -2.18 7.67
C GLY A 150 22.32 -1.33 8.87
N ALA A 151 21.03 -1.02 9.01
CA ALA A 151 20.52 -0.30 10.17
C ALA A 151 20.62 -1.17 11.44
N LYS A 152 20.97 -0.54 12.57
CA LYS A 152 20.89 -1.17 13.89
C LYS A 152 19.45 -1.13 14.37
N VAL A 153 18.80 -2.28 14.41
CA VAL A 153 17.39 -2.43 14.81
C VAL A 153 17.33 -2.81 16.29
N THR A 154 16.42 -2.17 17.02
CA THR A 154 16.10 -2.49 18.42
C THR A 154 14.65 -2.93 18.50
N ILE A 155 14.39 -4.12 19.05
CA ILE A 155 13.04 -4.53 19.44
C ILE A 155 12.85 -4.25 20.93
N HIS A 156 11.73 -3.62 21.27
CA HIS A 156 11.35 -3.25 22.62
C HIS A 156 10.14 -4.06 23.04
N LEU A 157 10.14 -4.52 24.29
CA LEU A 157 9.03 -5.23 24.92
C LEU A 157 8.45 -4.35 26.04
N SER A 158 7.13 -4.42 26.26
CA SER A 158 6.43 -3.65 27.29
C SER A 158 6.90 -3.92 28.73
N ASN A 159 7.64 -4.99 28.97
CA ASN A 159 8.28 -5.29 30.27
C ASN A 159 9.63 -4.57 30.47
N GLY A 160 10.02 -3.68 29.55
CA GLY A 160 11.27 -2.92 29.60
C GLY A 160 12.50 -3.67 29.04
N LYS A 161 12.35 -4.93 28.60
CA LYS A 161 13.42 -5.63 27.89
C LYS A 161 13.54 -5.13 26.46
N PHE A 162 14.76 -5.10 25.94
CA PHE A 162 15.02 -4.84 24.54
C PHE A 162 16.14 -5.76 24.04
N LEU A 163 16.14 -5.99 22.73
CA LEU A 163 17.21 -6.71 22.03
C LEU A 163 17.62 -5.89 20.81
N THR A 164 18.88 -6.00 20.41
CA THR A 164 19.42 -5.29 19.25
C THR A 164 20.00 -6.27 18.23
N THR A 165 19.77 -5.99 16.96
CA THR A 165 20.39 -6.71 15.83
C THR A 165 20.72 -5.72 14.72
N THR A 166 21.36 -6.18 13.66
CA THR A 166 21.61 -5.36 12.46
C THR A 166 20.82 -5.94 11.30
N ALA A 167 20.14 -5.08 10.55
CA ALA A 167 19.48 -5.47 9.32
C ALA A 167 20.51 -5.89 8.27
N ASP A 168 20.24 -6.99 7.57
CA ASP A 168 21.14 -7.52 6.55
C ASP A 168 21.19 -6.63 5.29
N SER A 169 21.93 -7.08 4.27
CA SER A 169 22.06 -6.35 3.00
C SER A 169 20.75 -6.14 2.23
N THR A 170 19.71 -6.91 2.55
CA THR A 170 18.37 -6.77 1.98
C THR A 170 17.44 -5.90 2.84
N GLY A 171 17.89 -5.53 4.05
CA GLY A 171 17.10 -4.84 5.05
C GLY A 171 16.36 -5.77 6.01
N TYR A 172 16.45 -7.09 5.83
CA TYR A 172 15.78 -8.07 6.70
C TYR A 172 16.47 -8.14 8.06
N TYR A 173 15.68 -8.31 9.12
CA TYR A 173 16.18 -8.60 10.45
C TYR A 173 15.27 -9.59 11.17
N GLU A 174 15.84 -10.26 12.18
CA GLU A 174 15.11 -11.23 12.99
C GLU A 174 15.62 -11.25 14.44
N PHE A 175 14.69 -11.50 15.37
CA PHE A 175 14.94 -11.83 16.76
C PHE A 175 14.26 -13.13 17.13
N LYS A 176 15.02 -14.01 17.79
CA LYS A 176 14.48 -15.21 18.44
C LYS A 176 14.18 -14.87 19.90
N LEU A 177 12.89 -14.75 20.24
CA LEU A 177 12.42 -14.45 21.59
C LEU A 177 12.13 -15.77 22.30
N GLU A 178 13.04 -16.18 23.19
CA GLU A 178 12.96 -17.46 23.91
C GLU A 178 12.63 -17.25 25.40
N ASN A 179 12.15 -18.31 26.05
CA ASN A 179 11.91 -18.34 27.50
C ASN A 179 11.00 -17.19 27.97
N ILE A 180 9.97 -16.87 27.19
CA ILE A 180 9.02 -15.80 27.51
C ILE A 180 8.10 -16.30 28.63
N LYS A 181 8.08 -15.55 29.74
CA LYS A 181 7.20 -15.83 30.88
C LYS A 181 5.75 -15.60 30.51
N ALA A 182 4.83 -16.26 31.21
CA ALA A 182 3.40 -16.04 31.04
C ALA A 182 3.04 -14.55 31.17
N GLY A 183 2.22 -14.03 30.27
CA GLY A 183 1.82 -12.62 30.26
C GLY A 183 1.43 -12.07 28.90
N LYS A 184 0.99 -10.81 28.91
CA LYS A 184 0.68 -10.05 27.69
C LYS A 184 1.80 -9.04 27.42
N TYR A 185 2.33 -9.07 26.22
CA TYR A 185 3.43 -8.22 25.79
C TYR A 185 3.01 -7.38 24.60
N GLU A 186 3.46 -6.13 24.61
CA GLU A 186 3.44 -5.25 23.46
C GLU A 186 4.87 -5.09 22.96
N LEU A 187 5.05 -5.23 21.65
CA LEU A 187 6.34 -5.17 21.00
C LEU A 187 6.34 -4.08 19.94
N TYR A 188 7.48 -3.40 19.79
CA TYR A 188 7.74 -2.48 18.70
C TYR A 188 9.21 -2.46 18.35
N SER A 189 9.51 -1.99 17.14
CA SER A 189 10.88 -1.84 16.64
C SER A 189 11.21 -0.39 16.35
N THR A 190 12.43 0.01 16.69
CA THR A 190 13.07 1.25 16.24
C THR A 190 14.38 0.90 15.54
N ALA A 191 14.93 1.83 14.76
CA ALA A 191 16.21 1.63 14.12
C ALA A 191 17.08 2.89 14.11
N GLU A 192 18.38 2.67 14.00
CA GLU A 192 19.37 3.69 13.78
C GLU A 192 20.10 3.40 12.47
N TYR A 193 20.17 4.40 11.58
CA TYR A 193 20.84 4.30 10.30
C TYR A 193 21.60 5.59 10.02
N ASN A 194 22.92 5.50 9.82
CA ASN A 194 23.81 6.66 9.63
C ASN A 194 23.57 7.76 10.70
N ASP A 195 23.64 7.37 11.98
CA ASP A 195 23.42 8.23 13.16
C ASP A 195 22.01 8.85 13.28
N LYS A 196 21.07 8.47 12.40
CA LYS A 196 19.68 8.92 12.45
C LYS A 196 18.79 7.86 13.08
N GLN A 197 18.08 8.25 14.13
CA GLN A 197 17.03 7.44 14.74
C GLN A 197 15.76 7.45 13.89
N SER A 198 15.10 6.30 13.80
CA SER A 198 13.76 6.20 13.25
C SER A 198 12.76 6.89 14.18
N LEU A 199 11.63 7.28 13.64
CA LEU A 199 10.45 7.56 14.43
C LEU A 199 10.05 6.30 15.22
N GLU A 200 9.35 6.50 16.32
CA GLU A 200 8.69 5.40 17.00
C GLU A 200 7.38 5.06 16.28
N PRO A 201 7.05 3.77 16.15
CA PRO A 201 5.73 3.40 15.65
C PRO A 201 4.68 3.81 16.69
N THR A 202 3.46 4.06 16.23
CA THR A 202 2.24 4.16 17.03
C THR A 202 1.62 2.76 17.23
N SER A 203 1.76 1.86 16.25
CA SER A 203 1.30 0.47 16.41
C SER A 203 2.22 -0.34 17.33
N ARG A 204 1.63 -1.35 17.99
CA ARG A 204 2.32 -2.30 18.86
C ARG A 204 1.88 -3.72 18.50
N ALA A 205 2.82 -4.59 18.17
CA ALA A 205 2.53 -6.01 17.98
C ALA A 205 2.20 -6.65 19.33
N LYS A 206 1.16 -7.49 19.37
CA LYS A 206 0.67 -8.10 20.61
C LYS A 206 1.07 -9.58 20.67
N LEU A 207 1.63 -9.98 21.80
CA LEU A 207 2.01 -11.36 22.09
C LEU A 207 1.41 -11.77 23.43
N THR A 208 0.75 -12.93 23.46
CA THR A 208 0.34 -13.59 24.70
C THR A 208 1.20 -14.84 24.91
N ALA A 209 1.78 -14.99 26.09
CA ALA A 209 2.55 -16.16 26.51
C ALA A 209 1.93 -16.82 27.75
#